data_AF-A0A8B8AF78-F1
#
_entry.id   AF-A0A8B8AF78-F1
#
_cell.length_a   1.000
_cell.length_b   1.000
_cell.length_c   1.000
_cell.angle_alpha   90.00
_cell.angle_beta   90.00
_cell.angle_gamma   90.00
#
_symmetry.space_group_name_H-M   'P 1'
#
loop_
_entity.id
_entity.type
_entity.pdbx_description
1 polymer ?
#
loop_
_entity_poly.entity_id
_entity_poly.type
_entity_poly.pdbx_seq_one_letter_code
_entity_poly.pdbx_strand_id
1 'polypeptide(L)'
;MFILQNNMVKGQYLMLIFLVLNNIVVIQGASSGLAYKLAMQWPASFCSTLSTKDTCIESPPNQWTIHGLWPKKSFNIGEISESTRVQLEKLWPNLNASSNNEQFWKQEWKKHGSCSNLTIEEYFEKAIQLATLYNIYNILEKNSIKPSSKIYYTDKEISESIQKVTGYQPEVHSTKKQPFLVSEIRFCFDQAFRMMDCNTTYQLNPLLYLEHWNKHDEHKESGKAGGSVFVILLIGVVIPVTMICLTIVFFKVFYKHERTSSSDGIYMQVK
;
A
#
# COMPACT_ATOMS: atom_id res chain seq x y z
N MET A 1 21.64 45.79 -63.55
CA MET A 1 22.12 45.55 -62.17
C MET A 1 21.03 45.02 -61.23
N PHE A 2 19.86 45.67 -61.11
CA PHE A 2 18.79 45.30 -60.17
C PHE A 2 18.28 43.83 -60.20
N ILE A 3 18.21 43.17 -61.37
CA ILE A 3 17.65 41.81 -61.49
C ILE A 3 18.52 40.76 -60.76
N LEU A 4 19.85 40.90 -60.81
CA LEU A 4 20.78 39.93 -60.19
C LEU A 4 20.71 39.99 -58.66
N GLN A 5 20.50 41.19 -58.10
CA GLN A 5 20.45 41.41 -56.66
C GLN A 5 19.20 40.77 -56.03
N ASN A 6 18.05 40.83 -56.72
CA ASN A 6 16.82 40.16 -56.29
C ASN A 6 16.93 38.63 -56.30
N ASN A 7 17.66 38.04 -57.25
CA ASN A 7 17.86 36.59 -57.31
C ASN A 7 18.80 36.10 -56.20
N MET A 8 19.84 36.87 -55.89
CA MET A 8 20.80 36.55 -54.81
C MET A 8 20.13 36.55 -53.43
N VAL A 9 19.27 37.53 -53.14
CA VAL A 9 18.50 37.60 -51.89
C VAL A 9 17.50 36.43 -51.78
N LYS A 10 16.78 36.09 -52.87
CA LYS A 10 15.89 34.90 -52.89
C LYS A 10 16.64 33.60 -52.61
N GLY A 11 17.85 33.45 -53.13
CA GLY A 11 18.72 32.30 -52.85
C GLY A 11 19.07 32.15 -51.36
N GLN A 12 19.39 33.26 -50.69
CA GLN A 12 19.70 33.27 -49.25
C GLN A 12 18.48 32.87 -48.39
N TYR A 13 17.28 33.36 -48.70
CA TYR A 13 16.06 32.94 -48.01
C TYR A 13 15.76 31.45 -48.22
N LEU A 14 15.92 30.93 -49.43
CA LEU A 14 15.75 29.49 -49.71
C LEU A 14 16.76 28.64 -48.93
N MET A 15 18.02 29.07 -48.83
CA MET A 15 19.06 28.35 -48.08
C MET A 15 18.79 28.36 -46.57
N LEU A 16 18.33 29.49 -46.01
CA LEU A 16 17.89 29.59 -44.62
C LEU A 16 16.66 28.72 -44.33
N ILE A 17 15.67 28.72 -45.21
CA ILE A 17 14.50 27.81 -45.09
C ILE A 17 14.96 26.35 -45.10
N PHE A 18 15.92 25.98 -45.97
CA PHE A 18 16.46 24.62 -46.00
C PHE A 18 17.17 24.25 -44.68
N LEU A 19 17.96 25.15 -44.11
CA LEU A 19 18.62 24.94 -42.82
C LEU A 19 17.63 24.83 -41.65
N VAL A 20 16.55 25.63 -41.65
CA VAL A 20 15.49 25.55 -40.62
C VAL A 20 14.69 24.26 -40.76
N LEU A 21 14.33 23.84 -41.99
CA LEU A 21 13.57 22.60 -42.23
C LEU A 21 14.37 21.34 -41.88
N ASN A 22 15.69 21.31 -42.08
CA ASN A 22 16.53 20.18 -41.67
C ASN A 22 16.67 20.04 -40.14
N ASN A 23 16.32 21.07 -39.35
CA ASN A 23 16.26 20.98 -37.89
C ASN A 23 14.88 20.52 -37.34
N ILE A 24 13.89 20.31 -38.22
CA ILE A 24 12.51 19.97 -37.82
C ILE A 24 12.23 18.44 -37.89
N VAL A 25 13.21 17.63 -38.31
CA VAL A 25 13.05 16.17 -38.48
C VAL A 25 13.84 15.34 -37.47
N VAL A 26 13.61 15.56 -36.16
CA VAL A 26 13.54 14.48 -35.16
C VAL A 26 12.49 14.81 -34.09
N ILE A 27 11.21 14.76 -34.45
CA ILE A 27 10.16 14.39 -33.49
C ILE A 27 9.58 13.05 -33.94
N GLN A 28 10.41 12.02 -33.88
CA GLN A 28 9.86 10.68 -33.71
C GLN A 28 9.30 10.63 -32.29
N GLY A 29 7.98 10.75 -32.20
CA GLY A 29 7.25 10.43 -30.98
C GLY A 29 7.42 8.96 -30.66
N ALA A 30 8.56 8.60 -30.05
CA ALA A 30 8.64 7.39 -29.24
C ALA A 30 7.49 7.48 -28.25
N SER A 31 6.55 6.54 -28.32
CA SER A 31 5.37 6.53 -27.47
C SER A 31 5.80 6.63 -26.02
N SER A 32 5.60 7.82 -25.42
CA SER A 32 5.94 8.11 -24.02
C SER A 32 4.89 7.51 -23.08
N GLY A 33 4.42 6.31 -23.43
CA GLY A 33 3.58 5.49 -22.60
C GLY A 33 4.40 4.83 -21.50
N LEU A 34 3.75 4.66 -20.36
CA LEU A 34 4.26 3.90 -19.24
C LEU A 34 4.73 2.51 -19.69
N ALA A 35 6.01 2.21 -19.47
CA ALA A 35 6.62 0.95 -19.90
C ALA A 35 6.91 0.01 -18.73
N TYR A 36 7.34 0.57 -17.58
CA TYR A 36 7.71 -0.22 -16.40
C TYR A 36 7.12 0.38 -15.14
N LYS A 37 6.76 -0.49 -14.20
CA LYS A 37 6.54 -0.14 -12.79
C LYS A 37 7.54 -0.89 -11.94
N LEU A 38 8.28 -0.18 -11.09
CA LEU A 38 9.01 -0.80 -9.98
C LEU A 38 8.06 -0.86 -8.78
N ALA A 39 7.62 -2.04 -8.41
CA ALA A 39 6.82 -2.28 -7.22
C ALA A 39 7.74 -2.62 -6.04
N MET A 40 7.71 -1.77 -5.01
CA MET A 40 8.43 -1.96 -3.75
C MET A 40 7.42 -2.28 -2.65
N GLN A 41 7.64 -3.35 -1.88
CA GLN A 41 6.79 -3.77 -0.78
C GLN A 41 7.41 -3.45 0.59
N TRP A 42 6.57 -3.24 1.60
CA TRP A 42 7.01 -3.09 2.99
C TRP A 42 6.93 -4.42 3.73
N PRO A 43 8.06 -5.03 4.15
CA PRO A 43 8.05 -6.40 4.68
C PRO A 43 7.15 -6.61 5.90
N ALA A 44 7.05 -5.62 6.79
CA ALA A 44 6.19 -5.74 7.96
C ALA A 44 4.70 -5.88 7.59
N SER A 45 4.25 -5.06 6.62
CA SER A 45 2.87 -5.10 6.12
C SER A 45 2.57 -6.35 5.31
N PHE A 46 3.56 -6.84 4.53
CA PHE A 46 3.44 -8.12 3.83
C PHE A 46 3.21 -9.26 4.84
N CYS A 47 4.09 -9.37 5.84
CA CYS A 47 4.04 -10.46 6.81
C CYS A 47 2.75 -10.46 7.66
N SER A 48 2.24 -9.28 8.05
CA SER A 48 0.92 -9.15 8.70
C SER A 48 -0.29 -9.57 7.84
N THR A 49 -0.11 -9.88 6.55
CA THR A 49 -1.20 -10.33 5.66
C THR A 49 -1.11 -11.79 5.23
N LEU A 50 -0.10 -12.53 5.68
CA LEU A 50 0.07 -13.93 5.33
C LEU A 50 -1.08 -14.81 5.87
N SER A 51 -1.36 -15.89 5.14
CA SER A 51 -2.39 -16.84 5.54
C SER A 51 -1.88 -17.76 6.65
N THR A 52 -2.78 -18.42 7.38
CA THR A 52 -2.41 -19.44 8.40
C THR A 52 -1.69 -20.67 7.83
N LYS A 53 -1.56 -20.79 6.51
CA LYS A 53 -0.80 -21.84 5.82
C LYS A 53 0.60 -21.38 5.39
N ASP A 54 0.87 -20.09 5.47
CA ASP A 54 2.15 -19.48 5.12
C ASP A 54 2.85 -19.00 6.39
N THR A 55 4.12 -18.61 6.30
CA THR A 55 4.85 -18.06 7.44
C THR A 55 5.86 -17.02 6.93
N CYS A 56 5.93 -15.87 7.59
CA CYS A 56 6.96 -14.87 7.31
C CYS A 56 8.35 -15.44 7.64
N ILE A 57 9.37 -15.04 6.88
CA ILE A 57 10.76 -15.29 7.27
C ILE A 57 11.06 -14.76 8.68
N GLU A 58 11.97 -15.40 9.41
CA GLU A 58 12.18 -15.13 10.85
C GLU A 58 12.66 -13.71 11.16
N SER A 59 13.33 -13.07 10.22
CA SER A 59 13.83 -11.70 10.34
C SER A 59 13.56 -10.93 9.05
N PRO A 60 12.32 -10.43 8.84
CA PRO A 60 12.00 -9.64 7.66
C PRO A 60 12.82 -8.34 7.67
N PRO A 61 13.40 -7.90 6.54
CA PRO A 61 14.20 -6.67 6.52
C PRO A 61 13.38 -5.44 6.94
N ASN A 62 13.95 -4.58 7.78
CA ASN A 62 13.34 -3.28 8.11
C ASN A 62 13.66 -2.21 7.06
N GLN A 63 13.44 -2.55 5.78
CA GLN A 63 13.66 -1.69 4.62
C GLN A 63 12.68 -2.09 3.51
N TRP A 64 12.41 -1.17 2.59
CA TRP A 64 11.63 -1.47 1.40
C TRP A 64 12.35 -2.48 0.52
N THR A 65 11.68 -3.57 0.16
CA THR A 65 12.20 -4.61 -0.74
C THR A 65 11.47 -4.57 -2.07
N ILE A 66 12.13 -5.02 -3.13
CA ILE A 66 11.51 -5.18 -4.44
C ILE A 66 10.46 -6.30 -4.34
N HIS A 67 9.29 -6.06 -4.91
CA HIS A 67 8.29 -7.07 -5.23
C HIS A 67 8.38 -7.43 -6.71
N GLY A 68 8.45 -6.43 -7.61
CA GLY A 68 8.38 -6.63 -9.06
C GLY A 68 8.92 -5.48 -9.93
N LEU A 69 9.31 -5.83 -11.15
CA LEU A 69 9.52 -4.96 -12.33
C LEU A 69 8.89 -5.71 -13.54
N TRP A 70 8.17 -5.09 -14.52
CA TRP A 70 7.12 -5.84 -15.29
C TRP A 70 7.02 -5.71 -16.86
N PRO A 71 7.38 -6.68 -17.79
CA PRO A 71 6.56 -7.48 -18.83
C PRO A 71 6.96 -9.00 -19.22
N LYS A 72 6.57 -9.70 -20.37
CA LYS A 72 6.49 -11.24 -20.64
C LYS A 72 7.39 -12.10 -21.71
N LYS A 73 8.47 -12.91 -21.36
CA LYS A 73 9.36 -13.95 -22.12
C LYS A 73 9.84 -15.14 -21.17
N SER A 74 10.91 -15.92 -21.45
CA SER A 74 11.32 -17.17 -20.73
C SER A 74 12.51 -17.06 -19.74
N PHE A 75 12.51 -17.80 -18.61
CA PHE A 75 13.52 -17.73 -17.51
C PHE A 75 14.56 -18.85 -17.55
N ASN A 76 15.80 -18.53 -17.14
CA ASN A 76 16.87 -19.44 -16.79
C ASN A 76 17.71 -18.82 -15.66
N ILE A 77 17.96 -19.56 -14.57
CA ILE A 77 18.69 -19.03 -13.40
C ILE A 77 20.19 -18.86 -13.67
N GLY A 78 20.77 -19.68 -14.56
CA GLY A 78 22.20 -19.62 -14.92
C GLY A 78 22.59 -18.43 -15.79
N GLU A 79 21.63 -17.57 -16.13
CA GLU A 79 21.86 -16.30 -16.85
C GLU A 79 22.04 -15.11 -15.89
N ILE A 80 21.95 -15.32 -14.56
CA ILE A 80 22.17 -14.29 -13.54
C ILE A 80 23.61 -14.38 -13.01
N SER A 81 24.33 -13.25 -12.90
CA SER A 81 25.67 -13.23 -12.31
C SER A 81 25.64 -13.38 -10.78
N GLU A 82 26.72 -13.90 -10.19
CA GLU A 82 26.84 -14.01 -8.73
C GLU A 82 26.75 -12.64 -8.03
N SER A 83 27.31 -11.59 -8.65
CA SER A 83 27.21 -10.20 -8.18
C SER A 83 25.78 -9.66 -8.16
N THR A 84 24.96 -10.04 -9.14
CA THR A 84 23.54 -9.67 -9.19
C THR A 84 22.73 -10.51 -8.21
N ARG A 85 22.98 -11.81 -8.13
CA ARG A 85 22.39 -12.74 -7.17
C ARG A 85 22.54 -12.26 -5.71
N VAL A 86 23.76 -11.91 -5.28
CA VAL A 86 24.02 -11.39 -3.91
C VAL A 86 23.23 -10.10 -3.61
N GLN A 87 23.05 -9.23 -4.61
CA GLN A 87 22.23 -8.02 -4.44
C GLN A 87 20.72 -8.34 -4.39
N LEU A 88 20.25 -9.32 -5.16
CA LEU A 88 18.86 -9.79 -5.09
C LEU A 88 18.52 -10.43 -3.74
N GLU A 89 19.44 -11.18 -3.13
CA GLU A 89 19.23 -11.76 -1.78
C GLU A 89 18.94 -10.67 -0.72
N LYS A 90 19.55 -9.49 -0.89
CA LYS A 90 19.37 -8.34 0.02
C LYS A 90 18.17 -7.44 -0.33
N LEU A 91 17.96 -7.16 -1.61
CA LEU A 91 17.00 -6.15 -2.08
C LEU A 91 15.67 -6.74 -2.56
N TRP A 92 15.65 -8.01 -2.97
CA TRP A 92 14.48 -8.71 -3.50
C TRP A 92 14.26 -10.09 -2.82
N PRO A 93 14.33 -10.22 -1.48
CA PRO A 93 14.09 -11.49 -0.82
C PRO A 93 12.63 -11.96 -0.99
N ASN A 94 12.44 -13.28 -1.05
CA ASN A 94 11.15 -13.87 -0.81
C ASN A 94 10.82 -13.80 0.68
N LEU A 95 9.73 -13.10 1.02
CA LEU A 95 9.30 -12.93 2.42
C LEU A 95 8.44 -14.09 2.95
N ASN A 96 7.94 -14.97 2.07
CA ASN A 96 7.18 -16.17 2.47
C ASN A 96 8.11 -17.38 2.61
N ALA A 97 8.30 -17.88 3.84
CA ALA A 97 9.16 -19.02 4.15
C ALA A 97 8.72 -20.35 3.51
N SER A 98 7.51 -20.43 2.94
CA SER A 98 7.01 -21.58 2.17
C SER A 98 7.77 -21.83 0.85
N SER A 99 8.61 -20.90 0.39
CA SER A 99 9.43 -21.03 -0.82
C SER A 99 10.79 -20.32 -0.70
N ASN A 100 11.70 -20.53 -1.64
CA ASN A 100 13.01 -19.85 -1.65
C ASN A 100 13.06 -18.65 -2.62
N ASN A 101 14.14 -17.86 -2.50
CA ASN A 101 14.40 -16.69 -3.34
C ASN A 101 14.40 -17.01 -4.84
N GLU A 102 15.09 -18.07 -5.27
CA GLU A 102 15.19 -18.44 -6.69
C GLU A 102 13.83 -18.81 -7.29
N GLN A 103 12.97 -19.49 -6.54
CA GLN A 103 11.59 -19.79 -6.94
C GLN A 103 10.75 -18.52 -7.08
N PHE A 104 10.95 -17.54 -6.20
CA PHE A 104 10.28 -16.24 -6.30
C PHE A 104 10.78 -15.46 -7.53
N TRP A 105 12.08 -15.26 -7.69
CA TRP A 105 12.67 -14.58 -8.86
C TRP A 105 12.31 -15.26 -10.18
N LYS A 106 12.23 -16.59 -10.21
CA LYS A 106 11.75 -17.36 -11.37
C LYS A 106 10.29 -17.06 -11.70
N GLN A 107 9.44 -16.89 -10.70
CA GLN A 107 8.04 -16.51 -10.90
C GLN A 107 7.92 -15.05 -11.35
N GLU A 108 8.66 -14.14 -10.70
CA GLU A 108 8.66 -12.72 -11.05
C GLU A 108 9.18 -12.52 -12.47
N TRP A 109 10.29 -13.13 -12.86
CA TRP A 109 10.66 -13.14 -14.27
C TRP A 109 9.56 -13.78 -15.12
N LYS A 110 9.09 -15.01 -14.86
CA LYS A 110 8.16 -15.68 -15.79
C LYS A 110 6.86 -14.90 -16.04
N LYS A 111 6.35 -14.21 -15.01
CA LYS A 111 5.16 -13.34 -15.11
C LYS A 111 5.51 -11.96 -15.69
N HIS A 112 6.70 -11.44 -15.36
CA HIS A 112 6.98 -10.01 -15.36
C HIS A 112 8.40 -9.54 -15.79
N GLY A 113 9.42 -10.37 -16.01
CA GLY A 113 10.74 -9.87 -16.41
C GLY A 113 10.91 -9.67 -17.92
N SER A 114 11.47 -10.68 -18.54
CA SER A 114 10.79 -11.39 -19.59
C SER A 114 10.47 -10.64 -20.92
N CYS A 115 9.35 -9.96 -21.19
CA CYS A 115 9.22 -9.07 -22.40
C CYS A 115 9.33 -7.58 -22.12
N SER A 116 10.13 -7.25 -21.12
CA SER A 116 11.16 -6.27 -21.39
C SER A 116 11.97 -6.74 -22.62
N ASN A 117 12.59 -5.81 -23.35
CA ASN A 117 13.55 -6.22 -24.37
C ASN A 117 14.92 -6.60 -23.78
N LEU A 118 15.01 -6.66 -22.44
CA LEU A 118 16.19 -7.01 -21.67
C LEU A 118 16.42 -8.53 -21.63
N THR A 119 17.66 -8.90 -21.36
CA THR A 119 18.06 -10.22 -20.84
C THR A 119 17.65 -10.38 -19.37
N ILE A 120 17.85 -11.58 -18.82
CA ILE A 120 17.57 -11.88 -17.41
C ILE A 120 18.43 -11.04 -16.48
N GLU A 121 19.73 -10.98 -16.74
CA GLU A 121 20.68 -10.18 -15.96
C GLU A 121 20.31 -8.69 -15.98
N GLU A 122 20.22 -8.08 -17.16
CA GLU A 122 19.92 -6.65 -17.31
C GLU A 122 18.62 -6.24 -16.61
N TYR A 123 17.61 -7.11 -16.59
CA TYR A 123 16.35 -6.86 -15.88
C TYR A 123 16.53 -6.81 -14.35
N PHE A 124 17.26 -7.76 -13.77
CA PHE A 124 17.51 -7.79 -12.33
C PHE A 124 18.48 -6.68 -11.91
N GLU A 125 19.54 -6.44 -12.67
CA GLU A 125 20.43 -5.28 -12.49
C GLU A 125 19.66 -3.97 -12.55
N LYS A 126 18.72 -3.80 -13.51
CA LYS A 126 17.91 -2.58 -13.60
C LYS A 126 16.99 -2.41 -12.40
N ALA A 127 16.36 -3.48 -11.93
CA ALA A 127 15.51 -3.44 -10.73
C ALA A 127 16.32 -3.04 -9.49
N ILE A 128 17.50 -3.64 -9.29
CA ILE A 128 18.45 -3.29 -8.22
C ILE A 128 18.88 -1.83 -8.32
N GLN A 129 19.26 -1.36 -9.51
CA GLN A 129 19.70 0.02 -9.75
C GLN A 129 18.60 1.02 -9.38
N LEU A 130 17.37 0.79 -9.84
CA LEU A 130 16.23 1.67 -9.57
C LEU A 130 15.82 1.65 -8.09
N ALA A 131 15.78 0.48 -7.44
CA ALA A 131 15.47 0.36 -6.02
C ALA A 131 16.53 1.03 -5.12
N THR A 132 17.80 0.98 -5.54
CA THR A 132 18.90 1.65 -4.84
C THR A 132 18.84 3.17 -5.02
N LEU A 133 18.58 3.65 -6.24
CA LEU A 133 18.47 5.07 -6.57
C LEU A 133 17.26 5.73 -5.89
N TYR A 134 16.11 5.06 -5.88
CA TYR A 134 14.85 5.55 -5.34
C TYR A 134 14.52 4.90 -3.98
N ASN A 135 15.48 4.97 -3.05
CA ASN A 135 15.28 4.46 -1.68
C ASN A 135 14.11 5.18 -0.98
N ILE A 136 12.98 4.48 -0.86
CA ILE A 136 11.72 5.05 -0.37
C ILE A 136 11.83 5.51 1.09
N TYR A 137 12.57 4.81 1.94
CA TYR A 137 12.75 5.22 3.34
C TYR A 137 13.42 6.60 3.42
N ASN A 138 14.55 6.76 2.71
CA ASN A 138 15.30 8.01 2.66
C ASN A 138 14.50 9.15 1.99
N ILE A 139 13.62 8.82 1.05
CA ILE A 139 12.72 9.78 0.40
C ILE A 139 11.65 10.27 1.39
N LEU A 140 10.96 9.36 2.09
CA LEU A 140 9.91 9.68 3.05
C LEU A 140 10.45 10.43 4.28
N GLU A 141 11.64 10.03 4.76
CA GLU A 141 12.32 10.67 5.90
C GLU A 141 12.60 12.16 5.66
N LYS A 142 12.89 12.59 4.42
CA LYS A 142 13.10 14.01 4.08
C LYS A 142 11.90 14.91 4.37
N ASN A 143 10.68 14.34 4.46
CA ASN A 143 9.48 15.06 4.92
C ASN A 143 8.94 14.49 6.24
N SER A 144 9.79 13.84 7.05
CA SER A 144 9.45 13.27 8.36
C SER A 144 8.38 12.17 8.37
N ILE A 145 8.05 11.58 7.22
CA ILE A 145 7.24 10.35 7.18
C ILE A 145 8.15 9.18 7.55
N LYS A 146 7.85 8.54 8.67
CA LYS A 146 8.61 7.42 9.23
C LYS A 146 7.67 6.29 9.66
N PRO A 147 8.17 5.05 9.77
CA PRO A 147 7.42 3.98 10.40
C PRO A 147 6.93 4.40 11.80
N SER A 148 5.67 4.10 12.11
CA SER A 148 5.05 4.38 13.40
C SER A 148 3.90 3.42 13.70
N SER A 149 3.84 2.97 14.95
CA SER A 149 2.73 2.27 15.58
C SER A 149 1.58 3.19 16.02
N LYS A 150 1.73 4.52 15.91
CA LYS A 150 0.81 5.53 16.47
C LYS A 150 0.38 6.62 15.49
N ILE A 151 1.21 6.91 14.49
CA ILE A 151 0.93 7.93 13.47
C ILE A 151 0.32 7.25 12.25
N TYR A 152 -0.81 7.78 11.80
CA TYR A 152 -1.46 7.39 10.55
C TYR A 152 -1.15 8.44 9.48
N TYR A 153 -0.96 8.01 8.25
CA TYR A 153 -0.80 8.86 7.07
C TYR A 153 -1.85 8.48 6.04
N THR A 154 -2.29 9.43 5.22
CA THR A 154 -3.06 9.11 4.01
C THR A 154 -2.12 8.67 2.88
N ASP A 155 -2.66 7.92 1.92
CA ASP A 155 -1.99 7.63 0.65
C ASP A 155 -1.58 8.91 -0.11
N LYS A 156 -2.40 9.95 -0.03
CA LYS A 156 -2.09 11.28 -0.57
C LYS A 156 -0.86 11.91 0.09
N GLU A 157 -0.78 11.97 1.42
CA GLU A 157 0.38 12.55 2.13
C GLU A 157 1.68 11.81 1.81
N ILE A 158 1.64 10.47 1.72
CA ILE A 158 2.78 9.64 1.32
C ILE A 158 3.18 9.94 -0.14
N SER A 159 2.20 10.01 -1.04
CA SER A 159 2.42 10.27 -2.47
C SER A 159 2.99 11.66 -2.73
N GLU A 160 2.45 12.71 -2.09
CA GLU A 160 2.93 14.10 -2.20
C GLU A 160 4.31 14.29 -1.55
N SER A 161 4.58 13.61 -0.43
CA SER A 161 5.91 13.58 0.19
C SER A 161 6.97 13.04 -0.77
N ILE A 162 6.67 11.93 -1.46
CA ILE A 162 7.56 11.35 -2.47
C ILE A 162 7.72 12.28 -3.66
N GLN A 163 6.62 12.78 -4.22
CA GLN A 163 6.62 13.68 -5.38
C GLN A 163 7.45 14.95 -5.12
N LYS A 164 7.41 15.51 -3.91
CA LYS A 164 8.22 16.67 -3.50
C LYS A 164 9.73 16.41 -3.56
N VAL A 165 10.17 15.16 -3.49
CA VAL A 165 11.59 14.76 -3.55
C VAL A 165 11.99 14.25 -4.94
N THR A 166 11.12 13.51 -5.62
CA THR A 166 11.40 12.88 -6.92
C THR A 166 11.01 13.74 -8.12
N GLY A 167 10.07 14.67 -7.95
CA GLY A 167 9.39 15.39 -9.03
C GLY A 167 8.17 14.65 -9.61
N TYR A 168 7.92 13.39 -9.23
CA TYR A 168 6.94 12.51 -9.89
C TYR A 168 6.03 11.77 -8.90
N GLN A 169 4.76 11.63 -9.25
CA GLN A 169 3.71 11.01 -8.44
C GLN A 169 3.81 9.47 -8.45
N PRO A 170 3.99 8.81 -7.29
CA PRO A 170 3.93 7.34 -7.19
C PRO A 170 2.50 6.84 -6.93
N GLU A 171 2.27 5.55 -7.19
CA GLU A 171 1.12 4.86 -6.60
C GLU A 171 1.46 4.44 -5.16
N VAL A 172 0.50 4.62 -4.24
CA VAL A 172 0.58 4.12 -2.86
C VAL A 172 -0.56 3.13 -2.66
N HIS A 173 -0.23 1.90 -2.27
CA HIS A 173 -1.19 0.81 -2.04
C HIS A 173 -1.21 0.43 -0.56
N SER A 174 -2.38 0.00 -0.10
CA SER A 174 -2.60 -0.49 1.26
C SER A 174 -2.98 -1.96 1.31
N THR A 175 -2.99 -2.53 2.51
CA THR A 175 -3.71 -3.78 2.79
C THR A 175 -5.22 -3.58 2.60
N LYS A 176 -5.97 -4.68 2.44
CA LYS A 176 -7.42 -4.67 2.14
C LYS A 176 -8.33 -4.67 3.38
N LYS A 177 -7.76 -4.81 4.58
CA LYS A 177 -8.49 -4.93 5.85
C LYS A 177 -7.97 -3.88 6.82
N GLN A 178 -8.83 -3.44 7.74
CA GLN A 178 -8.41 -2.57 8.84
C GLN A 178 -7.65 -3.36 9.91
N PRO A 179 -6.66 -2.75 10.59
CA PRO A 179 -6.08 -1.44 10.27
C PRO A 179 -5.38 -1.48 8.90
N PHE A 180 -5.62 -0.46 8.07
CA PHE A 180 -5.00 -0.41 6.75
C PHE A 180 -3.51 -0.13 6.93
N LEU A 181 -2.65 -0.96 6.35
CA LEU A 181 -1.21 -0.81 6.42
C LEU A 181 -0.68 -0.38 5.05
N VAL A 182 0.31 0.51 5.00
CA VAL A 182 1.04 0.83 3.77
C VAL A 182 1.74 -0.46 3.31
N SER A 183 1.35 -1.02 2.17
CA SER A 183 1.79 -2.36 1.75
C SER A 183 2.79 -2.31 0.61
N GLU A 184 2.55 -1.45 -0.38
CA GLU A 184 3.34 -1.36 -1.60
C GLU A 184 3.33 0.07 -2.13
N ILE A 185 4.47 0.51 -2.67
CA ILE A 185 4.60 1.79 -3.37
C ILE A 185 5.21 1.49 -4.74
N ARG A 186 4.66 2.12 -5.79
CA ARG A 186 5.11 1.91 -7.16
C ARG A 186 5.63 3.18 -7.79
N PHE A 187 6.81 3.07 -8.39
CA PHE A 187 7.39 4.09 -9.27
C PHE A 187 7.16 3.73 -10.73
N CYS A 188 6.81 4.73 -11.54
CA CYS A 188 6.51 4.58 -12.96
C CYS A 188 7.66 5.09 -13.84
N PHE A 189 7.95 4.36 -14.92
CA PHE A 189 9.03 4.68 -15.84
C PHE A 189 8.65 4.46 -17.30
N ASP A 190 9.21 5.29 -18.18
CA ASP A 190 9.13 5.10 -19.62
C ASP A 190 10.09 4.01 -20.13
N GLN A 191 10.10 3.79 -21.45
CA GLN A 191 10.93 2.75 -22.09
C GLN A 191 12.44 2.95 -21.89
N ALA A 192 12.89 4.17 -21.57
CA ALA A 192 14.28 4.52 -21.30
C ALA A 192 14.62 4.52 -19.80
N PHE A 193 13.73 4.00 -18.95
CA PHE A 193 13.83 4.03 -17.48
C PHE A 193 13.89 5.45 -16.89
N ARG A 194 13.35 6.45 -17.60
CA ARG A 194 13.15 7.80 -17.04
C ARG A 194 11.88 7.78 -16.19
N MET A 195 11.95 8.33 -14.99
CA MET A 195 10.80 8.40 -14.09
C MET A 195 9.72 9.30 -14.68
N MET A 196 8.46 8.90 -14.47
CA MET A 196 7.27 9.63 -14.90
C MET A 196 6.16 9.45 -13.86
N ASP A 197 5.12 10.29 -13.92
CA ASP A 197 3.96 10.15 -13.04
C ASP A 197 3.23 8.81 -13.26
N CYS A 198 2.85 8.17 -12.17
CA CYS A 198 1.88 7.09 -12.19
C CYS A 198 0.45 7.65 -12.21
N ASN A 199 -0.44 7.05 -13.00
CA ASN A 199 -1.87 7.36 -12.94
C ASN A 199 -2.46 6.87 -11.60
N THR A 200 -2.55 7.80 -10.63
CA THR A 200 -2.88 7.50 -9.24
C THR A 200 -4.22 8.12 -8.84
N THR A 201 -5.06 7.34 -8.17
CA THR A 201 -6.29 7.79 -7.52
C THR A 201 -6.18 7.57 -6.02
N TYR A 202 -6.53 8.59 -5.23
CA TYR A 202 -6.44 8.53 -3.78
C TYR A 202 -7.72 7.97 -3.15
N GLN A 203 -7.54 7.07 -2.19
CA GLN A 203 -8.58 6.52 -1.32
C GLN A 203 -8.71 7.30 -0.01
N LEU A 204 -7.67 8.03 0.41
CA LEU A 204 -7.62 8.84 1.65
C LEU A 204 -7.90 8.04 2.94
N ASN A 205 -7.69 6.72 2.89
CA ASN A 205 -7.76 5.85 4.06
C ASN A 205 -6.62 6.18 5.05
N PRO A 206 -6.84 6.11 6.37
CA PRO A 206 -5.77 6.24 7.36
C PRO A 206 -4.90 4.98 7.33
N LEU A 207 -3.63 5.12 6.94
CA LEU A 207 -2.67 4.03 6.78
C LEU A 207 -1.62 4.04 7.90
N LEU A 208 -1.36 2.87 8.48
CA LEU A 208 -0.19 2.63 9.33
C LEU A 208 1.02 2.24 8.48
N TYR A 209 2.13 2.92 8.68
CA TYR A 209 3.44 2.51 8.17
C TYR A 209 4.16 1.78 9.30
N LEU A 210 4.11 0.44 9.37
CA LEU A 210 4.54 -0.31 10.57
C LEU A 210 6.05 -0.26 10.83
N GLU A 211 6.45 -0.07 12.10
CA GLU A 211 7.85 -0.03 12.57
C GLU A 211 8.62 -1.35 12.39
N HIS A 212 7.92 -2.48 12.58
CA HIS A 212 8.44 -3.84 12.44
C HIS A 212 7.27 -4.83 12.37
N TRP A 213 7.52 -6.07 11.95
CA TRP A 213 6.60 -7.19 12.17
C TRP A 213 7.11 -8.06 13.32
N ASN A 214 6.20 -8.38 14.25
CA ASN A 214 6.46 -9.24 15.40
C ASN A 214 5.50 -10.43 15.36
N LYS A 215 6.04 -11.64 15.16
CA LYS A 215 5.28 -12.90 15.25
C LYS A 215 4.48 -13.06 16.56
N HIS A 216 4.96 -12.45 17.65
CA HIS A 216 4.32 -12.50 18.96
C HIS A 216 3.07 -11.61 19.10
N ASP A 217 2.86 -10.62 18.23
CA ASP A 217 1.71 -9.73 18.33
C ASP A 217 0.46 -10.30 17.62
N GLU A 218 0.63 -11.19 16.63
CA GLU A 218 -0.47 -11.93 15.97
C GLU A 218 -1.31 -12.76 16.98
N HIS A 219 -0.67 -13.34 18.00
CA HIS A 219 -1.35 -14.13 19.03
C HIS A 219 -2.11 -13.31 20.09
N LYS A 220 -1.94 -11.97 20.15
CA LYS A 220 -2.68 -11.12 21.11
C LYS A 220 -4.09 -10.79 20.62
N GLU A 221 -4.30 -10.67 19.31
CA GLU A 221 -5.62 -10.29 18.76
C GLU A 221 -6.59 -11.47 18.71
N SER A 222 -6.12 -12.69 18.41
CA SER A 222 -6.96 -13.90 18.43
C SER A 222 -7.53 -14.24 19.82
N GLY A 223 -6.95 -13.69 20.89
CA GLY A 223 -7.36 -13.94 22.28
C GLY A 223 -8.33 -12.91 22.89
N LYS A 224 -8.61 -11.77 22.24
CA LYS A 224 -9.36 -10.66 22.88
C LYS A 224 -10.75 -10.36 22.30
N ALA A 225 -11.11 -10.89 21.13
CA ALA A 225 -12.41 -10.63 20.50
C ALA A 225 -13.62 -11.28 21.22
N GLY A 226 -13.41 -12.27 22.10
CA GLY A 226 -14.49 -13.00 22.77
C GLY A 226 -14.88 -12.51 24.17
N GLY A 227 -14.03 -11.73 24.85
CA GLY A 227 -14.13 -11.51 26.31
C GLY A 227 -14.95 -10.30 26.77
N SER A 228 -14.85 -9.15 26.10
CA SER A 228 -15.43 -7.89 26.62
C SER A 228 -16.85 -7.59 26.12
N VAL A 229 -17.17 -7.88 24.86
CA VAL A 229 -18.47 -7.49 24.27
C VAL A 229 -19.63 -8.23 24.94
N PHE A 230 -19.45 -9.53 25.22
CA PHE A 230 -20.47 -10.36 25.86
C PHE A 230 -20.72 -9.99 27.34
N VAL A 231 -19.65 -9.63 28.07
CA VAL A 231 -19.73 -9.21 29.48
C VAL A 231 -20.42 -7.84 29.61
N ILE A 232 -20.13 -6.90 28.71
CA ILE A 232 -20.79 -5.58 28.71
C ILE A 232 -22.29 -5.72 28.40
N LEU A 233 -22.69 -6.60 27.46
CA LEU A 233 -24.11 -6.83 27.16
C LEU A 233 -24.88 -7.42 28.36
N LEU A 234 -24.29 -8.38 29.06
CA LEU A 234 -24.90 -9.04 30.23
C LEU A 234 -25.06 -8.05 31.40
N ILE A 235 -24.04 -7.26 31.71
CA ILE A 235 -24.07 -6.30 32.83
C ILE A 235 -24.97 -5.11 32.50
N GLY A 236 -24.91 -4.58 31.26
CA GLY A 236 -25.60 -3.35 30.87
C GLY A 236 -27.08 -3.49 30.54
N VAL A 237 -27.57 -4.68 30.16
CA VAL A 237 -28.97 -4.87 29.69
C VAL A 237 -29.76 -5.86 30.54
N VAL A 238 -29.15 -6.95 31.04
CA VAL A 238 -29.90 -8.01 31.74
C VAL A 238 -30.13 -7.68 33.23
N ILE A 239 -29.16 -7.04 33.89
CA ILE A 239 -29.27 -6.63 35.30
C ILE A 239 -30.36 -5.54 35.50
N PRO A 240 -30.46 -4.48 34.66
CA PRO A 240 -31.54 -3.50 34.79
C PRO A 240 -32.93 -4.10 34.57
N VAL A 241 -33.10 -4.95 33.54
CA VAL A 241 -34.41 -5.52 33.20
C VAL A 241 -34.93 -6.47 34.29
N THR A 242 -34.05 -7.26 34.92
CA THR A 242 -34.44 -8.14 36.03
C THR A 242 -34.83 -7.35 37.29
N MET A 243 -34.12 -6.27 37.62
CA MET A 243 -34.48 -5.38 38.74
C MET A 243 -35.80 -4.61 38.49
N ILE A 244 -36.07 -4.19 37.25
CA ILE A 244 -37.35 -3.56 36.86
C ILE A 244 -38.51 -4.56 36.96
N CYS A 245 -38.32 -5.81 36.50
CA CYS A 245 -39.34 -6.85 36.64
C CYS A 245 -39.65 -7.18 38.11
N LEU A 246 -38.62 -7.32 38.96
CA LEU A 246 -38.81 -7.63 40.38
C LEU A 246 -39.54 -6.50 41.13
N THR A 247 -39.20 -5.23 40.87
CA THR A 247 -39.90 -4.09 41.47
C THR A 247 -41.36 -4.00 41.03
N ILE A 248 -41.67 -4.21 39.74
CA ILE A 248 -43.06 -4.22 39.25
C ILE A 248 -43.87 -5.36 39.87
N VAL A 249 -43.27 -6.54 40.06
CA VAL A 249 -43.93 -7.67 40.76
C VAL A 249 -44.16 -7.34 42.23
N PHE A 250 -43.17 -6.76 42.93
CA PHE A 250 -43.30 -6.38 44.34
C PHE A 250 -44.41 -5.35 44.55
N PHE A 251 -44.48 -4.31 43.71
CA PHE A 251 -45.57 -3.32 43.71
C PHE A 251 -46.93 -3.96 43.42
N LYS A 252 -47.04 -4.88 42.45
CA LYS A 252 -48.31 -5.59 42.19
C LYS A 252 -48.77 -6.49 43.34
N VAL A 253 -47.85 -7.08 44.10
CA VAL A 253 -48.18 -7.89 45.28
C VAL A 253 -48.63 -7.00 46.44
N PHE A 254 -47.88 -5.93 46.76
CA PHE A 254 -48.26 -4.98 47.82
C PHE A 254 -49.60 -4.29 47.55
N TYR A 255 -49.79 -3.73 46.34
CA TYR A 255 -51.02 -3.01 45.99
C TYR A 255 -52.26 -3.94 45.90
N LYS A 256 -52.04 -5.25 45.75
CA LYS A 256 -53.12 -6.25 45.85
C LYS A 256 -53.43 -6.58 47.31
N HIS A 257 -52.44 -6.62 48.19
CA HIS A 257 -52.62 -6.91 49.61
C HIS A 257 -53.33 -5.77 50.37
N GLU A 258 -52.98 -4.51 50.10
CA GLU A 258 -53.68 -3.36 50.70
C GLU A 258 -55.16 -3.32 50.29
N ARG A 259 -55.46 -3.63 49.03
CA ARG A 259 -56.84 -3.62 48.53
C ARG A 259 -57.72 -4.73 49.09
N THR A 260 -57.14 -5.84 49.58
CA THR A 260 -57.87 -6.91 50.29
C THR A 260 -57.92 -6.71 51.80
N SER A 261 -57.22 -5.71 52.36
CA SER A 261 -57.24 -5.40 53.80
C SER A 261 -58.19 -4.25 54.17
N SER A 262 -58.81 -3.60 53.19
CA SER A 262 -59.58 -2.36 53.36
C SER A 262 -61.08 -2.49 53.08
N SER A 263 -61.61 -3.71 52.93
CA SER A 263 -63.00 -3.94 52.47
C SER A 263 -63.90 -4.76 53.39
N ASP A 264 -63.53 -4.94 54.67
CA ASP A 264 -64.39 -5.55 55.70
C ASP A 264 -64.23 -4.78 57.03
N GLY A 265 -65.20 -3.93 57.40
CA GLY A 265 -64.99 -3.01 58.54
C GLY A 265 -66.09 -1.98 58.88
N ILE A 266 -67.37 -2.36 58.73
CA ILE A 266 -68.57 -1.92 59.50
C ILE A 266 -68.68 -0.47 60.05
N TYR A 267 -69.79 0.18 59.65
CA TYR A 267 -70.46 1.38 60.21
C TYR A 267 -70.45 1.56 61.75
N MET A 268 -70.41 2.83 62.24
CA MET A 268 -71.59 3.51 62.83
C MET A 268 -71.32 4.90 63.45
N GLN A 269 -72.18 5.88 63.10
CA GLN A 269 -72.68 7.02 63.91
C GLN A 269 -71.65 8.10 64.38
N VAL A 270 -71.96 9.38 64.62
CA VAL A 270 -73.23 10.07 64.97
C VAL A 270 -73.31 11.47 64.33
N LYS A 271 -74.37 11.78 63.57
CA LYS A 271 -75.31 12.90 63.85
C LYS A 271 -76.53 12.87 62.92
#